data_AF-A0A1X2Z150-F1
#
_entry.id   AF-A0A1X2Z150-F1
#
_cell.length_a   1.000
_cell.length_b   1.000
_cell.length_c   1.000
_cell.angle_alpha   90.00
_cell.angle_beta   90.00
_cell.angle_gamma   90.00
#
_symmetry.space_group_name_H-M   'P 1'
#
loop_
_entity.id
_entity.type
_entity.pdbx_description
1 polymer ?
#
loop_
_entity_poly.entity_id
_entity_poly.type
_entity_poly.pdbx_seq_one_letter_code
_entity_poly.pdbx_strand_id
1 'polypeptide(L)' 'MSSQYKVCPLFWADLGSDRHLINMWALEELLNDGWKIVRVDAMSPTELPDNAVSATNVYILEKQSEDAK' A
#
# COMPACT_ATOMS: atom_id res chain seq x y z
N MET A 1 -21.30 1.21 -13.07
CA MET A 1 -20.43 0.94 -11.91
C MET A 1 -19.01 0.85 -12.40
N SER A 2 -18.34 2.00 -12.38
CA SER A 2 -16.89 2.05 -12.55
C SER A 2 -16.23 1.57 -11.26
N SER A 3 -15.18 0.77 -11.35
CA SER A 3 -14.32 0.46 -10.20
C SER A 3 -13.13 1.41 -10.21
N GLN A 4 -12.83 2.01 -9.05
CA GLN A 4 -11.60 2.76 -8.85
C GLN A 4 -10.57 1.86 -8.20
N TYR A 5 -9.33 1.96 -8.65
CA TYR A 5 -8.21 1.22 -8.09
C TYR A 5 -7.18 2.18 -7.47
N LYS A 6 -6.62 1.79 -6.33
CA LYS A 6 -5.47 2.46 -5.69
C LYS A 6 -4.40 1.44 -5.35
N VAL A 7 -3.15 1.89 -5.38
CA VAL A 7 -2.00 1.11 -4.99
C VAL A 7 -1.38 1.74 -3.75
N CYS A 8 -1.18 0.92 -2.71
CA CYS A 8 -0.59 1.33 -1.45
C CYS A 8 0.61 0.43 -1.13
N PRO A 9 1.85 0.89 -1.39
CA PRO A 9 3.05 0.15 -1.01
C PRO A 9 3.31 0.30 0.49
N LEU A 10 3.55 -0.81 1.16
CA LEU A 10 3.90 -0.91 2.58
C LEU A 10 5.32 -1.50 2.68
N PHE A 11 6.23 -0.78 3.31
CA PHE A 11 7.64 -1.14 3.37
C PHE A 11 8.27 -0.64 4.66
N TRP A 12 9.37 -1.26 5.11
CA TRP A 12 10.15 -0.71 6.21
C TRP A 12 11.17 0.28 5.67
N ALA A 13 11.29 1.41 6.36
CA ALA A 13 12.35 2.37 6.16
C ALA A 13 13.14 2.56 7.46
N ASP A 14 14.44 2.72 7.33
CA ASP A 14 15.31 3.12 8.43
C ASP A 14 15.12 4.64 8.67
N LEU A 15 14.65 5.02 9.86
CA LEU A 15 14.50 6.40 10.32
C LEU A 15 15.45 6.60 11.50
N GLY A 16 16.71 6.85 11.19
CA GLY A 16 17.77 6.91 12.19
C GLY A 16 18.16 5.52 12.69
N SER A 17 18.01 5.26 14.00
CA SER A 17 18.30 3.96 14.62
C SER A 17 17.14 2.96 14.54
N ASP A 18 15.94 3.43 14.19
CA ASP A 18 14.71 2.66 14.30
C ASP A 18 14.13 2.35 12.92
N ARG A 19 13.53 1.16 12.78
CA ARG A 19 12.79 0.74 11.59
C ARG A 19 11.33 1.04 11.76
N HIS A 20 10.78 1.81 10.82
CA HIS A 20 9.37 2.16 10.81
C HIS A 20 8.68 1.55 9.59
N LEU A 21 7.46 1.06 9.81
CA LEU A 21 6.59 0.61 8.74
C LEU A 21 5.91 1.82 8.10
N ILE A 22 6.34 2.16 6.90
CA ILE A 22 5.85 3.33 6.17
C ILE A 22 4.52 2.99 5.49
N ASN A 23 3.64 3.99 5.37
CA ASN A 23 2.31 3.92 4.78
C ASN A 23 1.28 3.05 5.52
N MET A 24 1.60 2.57 6.73
CA MET A 24 0.63 1.85 7.56
C MET A 24 -0.62 2.71 7.82
N TRP A 25 -0.43 3.97 8.21
CA TRP A 25 -1.53 4.92 8.43
C TRP A 25 -2.34 5.18 7.17
N ALA A 26 -1.67 5.38 6.03
CA ALA A 26 -2.34 5.62 4.75
C ALA A 26 -3.17 4.40 4.30
N LEU A 27 -2.67 3.17 4.57
CA LEU A 27 -3.44 1.95 4.31
C LEU A 27 -4.69 1.90 5.21
N GLU A 28 -4.54 2.18 6.51
CA GLU A 28 -5.66 2.23 7.46
C GLU A 28 -6.73 3.25 7.04
N GLU A 29 -6.33 4.46 6.63
CA GLU A 29 -7.25 5.49 6.14
C GLU A 29 -8.04 5.02 4.90
N LEU A 30 -7.38 4.34 3.95
CA LEU A 30 -8.05 3.80 2.78
C LEU A 30 -9.08 2.71 3.16
N LEU A 31 -8.71 1.82 4.07
CA LEU A 31 -9.64 0.78 4.56
C LEU A 31 -10.85 1.41 5.27
N ASN A 32 -10.63 2.44 6.08
CA ASN A 32 -11.68 3.17 6.77
C ASN A 32 -12.59 3.97 5.81
N ASP A 33 -12.05 4.47 4.70
CA ASP A 33 -12.81 5.12 3.61
C ASP A 33 -13.58 4.10 2.73
N GLY A 34 -13.54 2.81 3.06
CA GLY A 34 -14.32 1.77 2.39
C GLY A 34 -13.64 1.19 1.14
N TRP A 35 -12.34 1.46 0.95
CA TRP A 35 -11.54 0.73 -0.04
C TRP A 35 -11.32 -0.71 0.43
N LYS A 36 -11.37 -1.66 -0.49
CA LYS A 36 -11.18 -3.09 -0.21
C LYS A 36 -9.89 -3.57 -0.84
N ILE A 37 -9.08 -4.31 -0.09
CA ILE A 37 -7.90 -4.97 -0.65
C ILE A 37 -8.37 -6.08 -1.58
N VAL A 38 -7.98 -6.01 -2.85
CA VAL A 38 -8.30 -7.03 -3.87
C VAL A 38 -7.11 -7.90 -4.22
N ARG A 39 -5.89 -7.40 -4.01
CA ARG A 39 -4.65 -8.13 -4.26
C ARG A 39 -3.51 -7.56 -3.42
N VAL A 40 -2.60 -8.44 -3.01
CA VAL A 40 -1.33 -8.05 -2.37
C VAL A 40 -0.21 -8.71 -3.15
N ASP A 41 0.72 -7.92 -3.67
CA ASP A 41 1.92 -8.40 -4.33
C ASP A 41 3.13 -8.14 -3.43
N ALA A 42 4.07 -9.08 -3.36
CA ALA A 42 5.34 -8.88 -2.66
C ALA A 42 6.42 -8.59 -3.69
N MET A 43 7.05 -7.42 -3.63
CA MET A 43 8.25 -7.15 -4.42
C MET A 43 9.48 -7.68 -3.71
N SER A 44 10.34 -8.36 -4.47
CA SER A 44 11.61 -8.86 -3.93
C SER A 44 12.56 -7.69 -3.69
N PRO A 45 13.33 -7.67 -2.58
CA PRO A 45 14.24 -6.56 -2.25
C PRO A 45 15.29 -6.24 -3.33
N THR A 46 15.56 -7.20 -4.22
CA THR A 46 16.55 -7.10 -5.31
C THR A 46 16.20 -6.08 -6.40
N GLU A 47 14.98 -5.54 -6.44
CA GLU A 47 14.56 -4.56 -7.46
C GLU A 47 14.67 -3.10 -7.01
N LEU A 48 15.14 -2.84 -5.78
CA LEU A 48 15.26 -1.49 -5.21
C LEU A 48 16.71 -1.14 -4.87
N PRO A 49 17.14 0.13 -5.01
CA PRO A 49 18.48 0.56 -4.63
C PRO A 49 18.76 0.31 -3.14
N ASP A 50 20.04 0.10 -2.81
CA ASP A 50 20.68 -0.40 -1.56
C ASP A 50 20.16 0.14 -0.20
N ASN A 51 19.24 1.10 -0.18
CA ASN A 51 18.64 1.68 1.01
C ASN A 51 17.18 1.23 1.28
N ALA A 52 16.56 0.45 0.40
CA ALA A 52 15.25 -0.15 0.64
C ALA A 52 15.39 -1.57 1.23
N VAL A 53 15.82 -1.66 2.49
CA VAL A 53 16.28 -2.91 3.13
C VAL A 53 15.15 -3.85 3.56
N SER A 54 13.95 -3.80 2.98
CA SER A 54 12.90 -4.73 3.41
C SER A 54 11.79 -4.96 2.40
N ALA A 55 11.17 -6.14 2.52
CA ALA A 55 10.04 -6.58 1.72
C ALA A 55 9.01 -5.47 1.54
N THR A 56 8.76 -5.09 0.30
CA THR A 56 7.70 -4.15 -0.06
C THR A 56 6.46 -4.96 -0.41
N ASN A 57 5.43 -4.89 0.44
CA ASN A 57 4.11 -5.42 0.11
C ASN A 57 3.32 -4.32 -0.59
N VAL A 58 2.84 -4.59 -1.79
CA VAL A 58 2.04 -3.67 -2.58
C VAL A 58 0.58 -4.10 -2.48
N TYR A 59 -0.21 -3.30 -1.78
CA TYR A 59 -1.65 -3.51 -1.63
C TYR A 59 -2.38 -2.83 -2.78
N ILE A 60 -3.16 -3.60 -3.53
CA ILE A 60 -4.04 -3.08 -4.57
C ILE A 60 -5.44 -3.06 -3.97
N LEU A 61 -6.04 -1.88 -3.92
CA LEU A 61 -7.36 -1.65 -3.35
C LEU A 61 -8.35 -1.25 -4.44
N GLU A 62 -9.59 -1.67 -4.26
CA GLU A 62 -10.73 -1.31 -5.11
C GLU A 62 -11.81 -0.61 -4.28
N LYS A 63 -12.42 0.42 -4.86
CA LYS A 63 -13.67 1.02 -4.34
C LYS A 63 -14.64 1.14 -5.50
N GLN A 64 -15.89 0.72 -5.29
CA GLN A 64 -16.92 0.95 -6.30
C GLN A 64 -17.20 2.45 -6.37
N SER A 65 -17.19 3.00 -7.58
CA SER A 65 -17.75 4.33 -7.79
C SER A 65 -19.25 4.25 -7.53
N GLU A 66 -19.72 5.04 -6.57
CA GLU A 66 -21.12 5.43 -6.55
C GLU A 66 -21.34 6.28 -7.80
N ASP A 67 -21.84 5.64 -8.86
CA ASP A 67 -22.46 6.34 -9.98
C ASP A 67 -23.59 7.18 -9.37
N ALA A 68 -23.34 8.49 -9.20
CA ALA A 68 -24.35 9.45 -8.76
C ALA A 68 -25.51 9.40 -9.76
N LYS A 69 -26.64 8.86 -9.31
CA LYS A 69 -27.88 8.79 -10.07
C LYS A 69 -28.62 10.11 -10.02
#